data_AF-A0A1G1XR08-F1
#
_entry.id   AF-A0A1G1XR08-F1
#
_cell.length_a   1.000
_cell.length_b   1.000
_cell.length_c   1.000
_cell.angle_alpha   90.00
_cell.angle_beta   90.00
_cell.angle_gamma   90.00
#
_symmetry.space_group_name_H-M   'P 1'
#
loop_
_entity.id
_entity.type
_entity.pdbx_description
1 polymer ?
#
loop_
_entity_poly.entity_id
_entity_poly.type
_entity_poly.pdbx_seq_one_letter_code
_entity_poly.pdbx_strand_id
1 'polypeptide(L)'
;MTTKSKYVKIPNQDKGGAKLKILITGLGITGKSSLLKWLKTFLPLIQNTIMLDLDYDREKLPKAFEPNILYVLEDVHGPTKNAVIPLIEYNLILYLLPSWFTHLKYWLARMHIWYQLGLYAWDPDKDQRRGTGKSKDWRNLPGIFKEFVAHFPKRSSTIDEDLVVLKTSSITTLLVIPKGRGEKIFFRFKTL
;
A
#
# COMPACT_ATOMS: atom_id res chain seq x y z
N MET A 1 -25.00 22.98 11.03
CA MET A 1 -24.92 22.04 9.89
C MET A 1 -24.34 20.73 10.37
N THR A 2 -25.17 19.70 10.54
CA THR A 2 -24.81 18.38 11.06
C THR A 2 -24.32 17.49 9.91
N THR A 3 -23.04 17.16 9.90
CA THR A 3 -22.46 16.17 8.97
C THR A 3 -22.98 14.77 9.34
N LYS A 4 -23.97 14.29 8.58
CA LYS A 4 -24.41 12.89 8.65
C LYS A 4 -23.25 11.98 8.19
N SER A 5 -22.67 11.26 9.13
CA SER A 5 -21.79 10.11 8.86
C SER A 5 -22.56 9.08 8.03
N LYS A 6 -22.18 8.90 6.76
CA LYS A 6 -22.67 7.79 5.93
C LYS A 6 -21.89 6.54 6.32
N TYR A 7 -22.46 5.73 7.21
CA TYR A 7 -21.97 4.38 7.44
C TYR A 7 -22.11 3.57 6.14
N VAL A 8 -20.98 3.03 5.65
CA VAL A 8 -20.96 2.14 4.50
C VAL A 8 -21.40 0.76 4.97
N LYS A 9 -22.53 0.28 4.44
CA LYS A 9 -23.07 -1.05 4.75
C LYS A 9 -22.25 -2.08 3.97
N ILE A 10 -21.50 -2.93 4.66
CA ILE A 10 -20.70 -4.01 4.04
C ILE A 10 -21.68 -5.16 3.67
N PRO A 11 -21.82 -5.54 2.39
CA PRO A 11 -22.72 -6.61 1.99
C PRO A 11 -22.04 -7.98 2.11
N ASN A 12 -22.48 -8.80 3.07
CA ASN A 12 -22.89 -10.20 2.93
C ASN A 12 -22.97 -10.84 4.33
N GLN A 13 -24.18 -11.14 4.78
CA GLN A 13 -24.47 -11.88 6.00
C GLN A 13 -25.11 -13.21 5.60
N ASP A 14 -24.30 -14.17 5.18
CA ASP A 14 -24.73 -15.57 5.09
C ASP A 14 -24.06 -16.39 6.20
N LYS A 15 -24.80 -17.40 6.65
CA LYS A 15 -24.64 -18.15 7.89
C LYS A 15 -23.31 -18.91 7.94
N GLY A 16 -22.34 -18.28 8.58
CA GLY A 16 -20.97 -18.75 8.77
C GLY A 16 -20.11 -17.49 8.80
N GLY A 17 -19.96 -16.90 9.99
CA GLY A 17 -19.58 -15.49 10.19
C GLY A 17 -18.66 -14.91 9.12
N ALA A 18 -19.04 -13.75 8.56
CA ALA A 18 -18.33 -13.14 7.46
C ALA A 18 -16.83 -12.99 7.80
N LYS A 19 -15.98 -13.51 6.92
CA LYS A 19 -14.52 -13.30 6.99
C LYS A 19 -14.28 -11.87 6.52
N LEU A 20 -13.99 -10.98 7.45
CA LEU A 20 -13.80 -9.57 7.15
C LEU A 20 -12.34 -9.30 6.82
N LYS A 21 -12.05 -9.03 5.55
CA LYS A 21 -10.70 -8.71 5.06
C LYS A 21 -10.69 -7.32 4.46
N ILE A 22 -9.79 -6.48 4.96
CA ILE A 22 -9.47 -5.16 4.43
C ILE A 22 -8.07 -5.22 3.83
N LEU A 23 -7.96 -4.87 2.55
CA LEU A 23 -6.67 -4.63 1.91
C LEU A 23 -6.28 -3.17 2.10
N ILE A 24 -5.06 -2.89 2.55
CA ILE A 24 -4.40 -1.60 2.41
C ILE A 24 -3.37 -1.73 1.30
N THR A 25 -3.54 -0.97 0.23
CA THR A 25 -2.60 -0.99 -0.90
C THR A 25 -2.40 0.41 -1.47
N GLY A 26 -1.47 0.52 -2.43
CA GLY A 26 -1.09 1.77 -3.07
C GLY A 26 0.40 1.80 -3.37
N LEU A 27 0.77 2.71 -4.27
CA LEU A 27 2.13 2.87 -4.78
C LEU A 27 3.17 3.07 -3.64
N GLY A 28 4.16 2.18 -3.52
CA GLY A 28 5.38 2.40 -2.71
C GLY A 28 5.19 2.86 -1.25
N ILE A 29 6.19 3.51 -0.66
CA ILE A 29 6.12 4.05 0.72
C ILE A 29 5.22 5.30 0.76
N THR A 30 3.91 5.07 0.69
CA THR A 30 2.86 6.11 0.71
C THR A 30 2.37 6.46 2.11
N GLY A 31 2.92 5.80 3.13
CA GLY A 31 2.43 5.87 4.50
C GLY A 31 1.36 4.82 4.80
N LYS A 32 1.36 3.69 4.08
CA LYS A 32 0.49 2.53 4.37
C LYS A 32 0.69 2.01 5.78
N SER A 33 1.93 1.82 6.22
CA SER A 33 2.23 1.47 7.61
C SER A 33 1.82 2.56 8.61
N SER A 34 1.81 3.84 8.21
CA SER A 34 1.27 4.94 9.04
C SER A 34 -0.25 4.88 9.13
N LEU A 35 -0.94 4.59 8.02
CA LEU A 35 -2.38 4.35 8.00
C LEU A 35 -2.72 3.12 8.85
N LEU A 36 -1.94 2.04 8.76
CA LEU A 36 -2.09 0.84 9.58
C LEU A 36 -1.95 1.17 11.07
N LYS A 37 -0.91 1.92 11.46
CA LYS A 37 -0.72 2.40 12.84
C LYS A 37 -1.88 3.30 13.31
N TRP A 38 -2.37 4.19 12.45
CA TRP A 38 -3.53 5.02 12.75
C TRP A 38 -4.78 4.16 12.93
N LEU A 39 -5.04 3.21 12.04
CA LEU A 39 -6.15 2.25 12.19
C LEU A 39 -6.02 1.44 13.49
N LYS A 40 -4.81 1.06 13.92
CA LYS A 40 -4.55 0.40 15.21
C LYS A 40 -4.98 1.24 16.42
N THR A 41 -5.14 2.56 16.32
CA THR A 41 -5.65 3.37 17.43
C THR A 41 -7.17 3.46 17.47
N PHE A 42 -7.86 3.24 16.34
CA PHE A 42 -9.33 3.31 16.25
C PHE A 42 -10.02 1.95 16.24
N LEU A 43 -9.36 0.93 15.70
CA LEU A 43 -9.84 -0.45 15.65
C LEU A 43 -9.62 -1.31 16.90
N PRO A 44 -8.86 -0.95 17.97
CA PRO A 44 -8.75 -1.82 19.15
C PRO A 44 -10.08 -1.91 19.93
N LEU A 45 -11.05 -1.06 19.60
CA LEU A 45 -12.45 -1.19 20.03
C LEU A 45 -13.17 -2.39 19.38
N ILE A 46 -12.64 -2.93 18.27
CA ILE A 46 -13.11 -4.16 17.64
C ILE A 46 -12.29 -5.30 18.24
N GLN A 47 -12.90 -6.07 19.16
CA GLN A 47 -12.23 -7.04 20.03
C GLN A 47 -11.39 -8.12 19.31
N ASN A 48 -11.49 -8.28 17.98
CA ASN A 48 -10.75 -9.28 17.21
C ASN A 48 -10.22 -8.70 15.88
N THR A 49 -9.06 -8.02 15.92
CA THR A 49 -8.42 -7.48 14.71
C THR A 49 -6.99 -8.00 14.56
N ILE A 50 -6.68 -8.62 13.43
CA ILE A 50 -5.33 -9.05 13.04
C ILE A 50 -4.82 -8.12 11.94
N MET A 51 -3.60 -7.61 12.10
CA MET A 51 -2.99 -6.70 11.14
C MET A 51 -1.63 -7.24 10.68
N LEU A 52 -1.44 -7.44 9.38
CA LEU A 52 -0.22 -8.02 8.80
C LEU A 52 0.30 -7.15 7.66
N ASP A 53 1.62 -6.99 7.59
CA ASP A 53 2.32 -6.44 6.42
C ASP A 53 2.80 -7.62 5.57
N LEU A 54 2.15 -7.89 4.43
CA LEU A 54 2.40 -9.10 3.64
C LEU A 54 3.79 -9.09 2.96
N ASP A 55 4.48 -7.96 2.91
CA ASP A 55 5.85 -7.88 2.43
C ASP A 55 6.85 -8.46 3.46
N TYR A 56 6.51 -8.47 4.75
CA TYR A 56 7.40 -8.86 5.86
C TYR A 56 6.87 -10.00 6.74
N ASP A 57 5.55 -10.13 6.86
CA ASP A 57 4.85 -11.03 7.78
C ASP A 57 4.11 -12.15 7.03
N ARG A 58 4.50 -12.46 5.79
CA ARG A 58 3.80 -13.43 4.92
C ARG A 58 3.69 -14.81 5.59
N GLU A 59 4.70 -15.22 6.32
CA GLU A 59 4.75 -16.46 7.09
C GLU A 59 3.74 -16.52 8.25
N LYS A 60 3.25 -15.36 8.71
CA LYS A 60 2.23 -15.26 9.77
C LYS A 60 0.81 -15.29 9.22
N LEU A 61 0.65 -15.37 7.90
CA LEU A 61 -0.66 -15.49 7.28
C LEU A 61 -1.30 -16.82 7.70
N PRO A 62 -2.52 -16.82 8.26
CA PRO A 62 -3.16 -18.06 8.68
C PRO A 62 -3.50 -18.92 7.47
N LYS A 63 -3.39 -20.25 7.64
CA LYS A 63 -3.81 -21.22 6.61
C LYS A 63 -5.30 -21.12 6.28
N ALA A 64 -6.11 -20.69 7.25
CA ALA A 64 -7.53 -20.44 7.09
C ALA A 64 -7.94 -19.19 7.88
N PHE A 65 -8.69 -18.29 7.23
CA PHE A 65 -9.25 -17.12 7.88
C PHE A 65 -10.47 -17.50 8.73
N GLU A 66 -10.48 -17.04 9.98
CA GLU A 66 -11.53 -17.34 10.96
C GLU A 66 -12.71 -16.37 10.84
N PRO A 67 -13.94 -16.85 11.11
CA PRO A 67 -15.12 -15.98 11.20
C PRO A 67 -14.98 -15.03 12.40
N ASN A 68 -15.56 -13.83 12.29
CA ASN A 68 -15.57 -12.81 13.35
C ASN A 68 -14.20 -12.19 13.70
N ILE A 69 -13.15 -12.46 12.92
CA ILE A 69 -11.88 -11.73 12.98
C ILE A 69 -11.82 -10.73 11.81
N LEU A 70 -11.45 -9.49 12.11
CA LEU A 70 -11.11 -8.48 11.12
C LEU A 70 -9.64 -8.59 10.74
N TYR A 71 -9.35 -8.95 9.50
CA TYR A 71 -8.00 -8.98 8.95
C TYR A 71 -7.73 -7.69 8.18
N VAL A 72 -6.72 -6.93 8.59
CA VAL A 72 -6.23 -5.74 7.88
C VAL A 72 -4.85 -6.08 7.31
N LEU A 73 -4.77 -6.27 6.00
CA LEU A 73 -3.58 -6.76 5.32
C LEU A 73 -2.99 -5.63 4.47
N GLU A 74 -1.73 -5.31 4.66
CA GLU A 74 -0.97 -4.40 3.79
C GLU A 74 -0.28 -5.21 2.69
N ASP A 75 -0.50 -4.87 1.43
CA ASP A 75 0.16 -5.51 0.28
C ASP A 75 0.43 -4.46 -0.80
N VAL A 76 1.70 -4.17 -1.08
CA VAL A 76 2.09 -3.20 -2.14
C VAL A 76 1.73 -3.70 -3.54
N HIS A 77 1.56 -5.00 -3.71
CA HIS A 77 1.30 -5.69 -4.96
C HIS A 77 -0.17 -6.03 -5.17
N GLY A 78 -1.07 -5.63 -4.25
CA GLY A 78 -2.49 -5.98 -4.29
C GLY A 78 -3.19 -5.78 -5.65
N PRO A 79 -3.03 -4.63 -6.35
CA PRO A 79 -3.61 -4.40 -7.67
C PRO A 79 -2.87 -5.09 -8.84
N THR A 80 -1.84 -5.88 -8.56
CA THR A 80 -0.94 -6.47 -9.58
C THR A 80 -1.08 -7.99 -9.62
N LYS A 81 -0.45 -8.62 -10.62
CA LYS A 81 -0.39 -10.10 -10.73
C LYS A 81 0.41 -10.75 -9.59
N ASN A 82 1.21 -9.97 -8.87
CA ASN A 82 2.08 -10.44 -7.79
C ASN A 82 1.40 -10.34 -6.41
N ALA A 83 0.10 -10.03 -6.35
CA ALA A 83 -0.66 -9.96 -5.10
C ALA A 83 -0.56 -11.28 -4.32
N VAL A 84 -0.40 -11.18 -3.00
CA VAL A 84 -0.29 -12.38 -2.13
C VAL A 84 -1.63 -13.09 -2.02
N ILE A 85 -2.72 -12.32 -1.96
CA ILE A 85 -4.10 -12.81 -1.92
C ILE A 85 -4.87 -12.15 -3.08
N PRO A 86 -5.67 -12.90 -3.84
CA PRO A 86 -6.49 -12.34 -4.92
C PRO A 86 -7.42 -11.25 -4.42
N LEU A 87 -7.59 -10.18 -5.21
CA LEU A 87 -8.46 -9.04 -4.87
C LEU A 87 -9.86 -9.51 -4.42
N ILE A 88 -10.46 -10.45 -5.14
CA ILE A 88 -11.82 -10.98 -4.89
C ILE A 88 -12.05 -11.49 -3.46
N GLU A 89 -10.99 -11.82 -2.72
CA GLU A 89 -11.11 -12.28 -1.34
C GLU A 89 -11.30 -11.16 -0.32
N TYR A 90 -11.13 -9.90 -0.71
CA TYR A 90 -11.28 -8.74 0.17
C TYR A 90 -12.69 -8.17 0.14
N ASN A 91 -13.17 -7.68 1.30
CA ASN A 91 -14.46 -7.00 1.40
C ASN A 91 -14.34 -5.49 1.17
N LEU A 92 -13.16 -4.95 1.45
CA LEU A 92 -12.85 -3.52 1.36
C LEU A 92 -11.40 -3.33 0.95
N ILE A 93 -11.17 -2.38 0.06
CA ILE A 93 -9.84 -1.94 -0.32
C ILE A 93 -9.66 -0.48 0.09
N LEU A 94 -8.59 -0.20 0.83
CA LEU A 94 -8.12 1.13 1.16
C LEU A 94 -6.91 1.43 0.27
N TYR A 95 -7.16 2.16 -0.84
CA TYR A 95 -6.11 2.54 -1.78
C TYR A 95 -5.50 3.89 -1.40
N LEU A 96 -4.27 3.89 -0.93
CA LEU A 96 -3.57 5.09 -0.46
C LEU A 96 -2.95 5.86 -1.63
N LEU A 97 -3.49 7.05 -1.91
CA LEU A 97 -3.00 7.90 -2.99
C LEU A 97 -1.71 8.64 -2.56
N PRO A 98 -0.58 8.45 -3.26
CA PRO A 98 0.61 9.25 -3.02
C PRO A 98 0.37 10.71 -3.38
N SER A 99 0.63 11.59 -2.42
CA SER A 99 0.94 12.99 -2.73
C SER A 99 2.27 13.09 -3.50
N TRP A 100 2.52 14.24 -4.13
CA TRP A 100 3.82 14.50 -4.76
C TRP A 100 4.97 14.40 -3.75
N PHE A 101 4.79 14.96 -2.55
CA PHE A 101 5.80 14.91 -1.50
C PHE A 101 6.08 13.50 -0.97
N THR A 102 5.05 12.68 -0.78
CA THR A 102 5.23 11.29 -0.33
C THR A 102 5.90 10.45 -1.40
N HIS A 103 5.58 10.67 -2.68
CA HIS A 103 6.27 10.02 -3.79
C HIS A 103 7.74 10.42 -3.86
N LEU A 104 8.05 11.70 -3.64
CA LEU A 104 9.43 12.18 -3.57
C LEU A 104 10.20 11.55 -2.40
N LYS A 105 9.61 11.52 -1.20
CA LYS A 105 10.22 10.87 -0.02
C LYS A 105 10.52 9.39 -0.29
N TYR A 106 9.57 8.68 -0.91
CA TYR A 106 9.78 7.29 -1.33
C TYR A 106 10.99 7.13 -2.23
N TRP A 107 11.08 7.96 -3.27
CA TRP A 107 12.22 7.92 -4.19
C TRP A 107 13.54 8.27 -3.52
N LEU A 108 13.58 9.30 -2.68
CA LEU A 108 14.79 9.66 -1.95
C LEU A 108 15.27 8.53 -1.03
N ALA A 109 14.35 7.86 -0.32
CA ALA A 109 14.69 6.71 0.51
C ALA A 109 15.26 5.55 -0.34
N ARG A 110 14.64 5.27 -1.50
CA ARG A 110 15.13 4.25 -2.43
C ARG A 110 16.50 4.59 -3.02
N MET A 111 16.70 5.83 -3.47
CA MET A 111 17.98 6.33 -3.98
C MET A 111 19.08 6.20 -2.92
N HIS A 112 18.78 6.52 -1.65
CA HIS A 112 19.71 6.37 -0.55
C HIS A 112 20.10 4.90 -0.31
N ILE A 113 19.14 3.98 -0.31
CA ILE A 113 19.40 2.54 -0.18
C ILE A 113 20.27 2.04 -1.34
N TRP A 114 19.94 2.39 -2.59
CA TRP A 114 20.73 2.01 -3.76
C TRP A 114 22.16 2.51 -3.66
N TYR A 115 22.36 3.77 -3.27
CA TYR A 115 23.69 4.33 -3.05
C TYR A 115 24.46 3.55 -1.96
N GLN A 116 23.82 3.23 -0.84
CA GLN A 116 24.44 2.44 0.22
C GLN A 116 24.82 1.03 -0.24
N LEU A 117 24.05 0.42 -1.14
CA LEU A 117 24.32 -0.91 -1.68
C LEU A 117 25.26 -0.92 -2.89
N GLY A 118 25.68 0.25 -3.38
CA GLY A 118 26.48 0.33 -4.61
C GLY A 118 25.70 -0.03 -5.88
N LEU A 119 24.40 0.21 -5.85
CA LEU A 119 23.45 -0.04 -6.93
C LEU A 119 22.95 1.28 -7.49
N TYR A 120 22.41 1.23 -8.71
CA TYR A 120 21.62 2.32 -9.27
C TYR A 120 20.29 1.87 -9.89
N ALA A 121 20.11 0.57 -10.13
CA ALA A 121 18.81 0.00 -10.51
C ALA A 121 18.69 -1.43 -9.96
N TRP A 122 17.46 -1.83 -9.65
CA TRP A 122 17.12 -3.20 -9.32
C TRP A 122 15.76 -3.53 -9.94
N ASP A 123 15.76 -4.54 -10.83
CA ASP A 123 14.55 -5.15 -11.36
C ASP A 123 14.31 -6.46 -10.58
N PRO A 124 13.32 -6.51 -9.67
CA PRO A 124 13.05 -7.70 -8.87
C PRO A 124 12.52 -8.86 -9.71
N ASP A 125 11.83 -8.59 -10.81
CA ASP A 125 11.26 -9.63 -11.68
C ASP A 125 12.34 -10.35 -12.51
N LYS A 126 13.50 -9.69 -12.71
CA LYS A 126 14.63 -10.22 -13.49
C LYS A 126 15.87 -10.50 -12.64
N ASP A 127 15.80 -10.27 -11.34
CA ASP A 127 16.93 -10.21 -10.40
C ASP A 127 18.15 -9.44 -10.97
N GLN A 128 17.89 -8.40 -11.77
CA GLN A 128 18.95 -7.63 -12.41
C GLN A 128 19.34 -6.46 -11.52
N ARG A 129 20.48 -6.61 -10.83
CA ARG A 129 21.13 -5.54 -10.08
C ARG A 129 22.12 -4.83 -11.00
N ARG A 130 21.99 -3.50 -11.13
CA ARG A 130 22.94 -2.68 -11.88
C ARG A 130 23.63 -1.72 -10.93
N GLY A 131 24.94 -1.63 -11.05
CA GLY A 131 25.78 -0.78 -10.22
C GLY A 131 27.20 -1.30 -10.13
N THR A 132 28.04 -0.56 -9.40
CA THR A 132 29.43 -0.96 -9.17
C THR A 132 29.58 -2.02 -8.07
N GLY A 133 28.52 -2.30 -7.31
CA GLY A 133 28.54 -3.20 -6.15
C GLY A 133 29.34 -2.66 -4.96
N LYS A 134 29.92 -1.45 -5.07
CA LYS A 134 30.68 -0.80 -4.01
C LYS A 134 29.79 0.17 -3.25
N SER A 135 29.68 -0.03 -1.94
CA SER A 135 28.90 0.84 -1.06
C SER A 135 29.33 2.30 -1.20
N LYS A 136 28.35 3.20 -1.33
CA LYS A 136 28.54 4.66 -1.41
C LYS A 136 29.49 5.10 -2.54
N ASP A 137 29.50 4.38 -3.65
CA ASP A 137 30.31 4.73 -4.82
C ASP A 137 29.61 5.81 -5.66
N TRP A 138 30.24 6.97 -5.78
CA TRP A 138 29.72 8.14 -6.49
C TRP A 138 29.41 7.86 -7.98
N ARG A 139 30.05 6.85 -8.58
CA ARG A 139 29.81 6.45 -9.97
C ARG A 139 28.40 5.89 -10.21
N ASN A 140 27.70 5.48 -9.15
CA ASN A 140 26.31 5.05 -9.24
C ASN A 140 25.33 6.24 -9.28
N LEU A 141 25.73 7.44 -8.85
CA LEU A 141 24.83 8.60 -8.76
C LEU A 141 24.18 8.95 -10.11
N PRO A 142 24.89 9.02 -11.25
CA PRO A 142 24.26 9.30 -12.54
C PRO A 142 23.18 8.27 -12.91
N GLY A 143 23.42 6.99 -12.61
CA GLY A 143 22.44 5.93 -12.81
C GLY A 143 21.21 6.10 -11.92
N ILE A 144 21.41 6.40 -10.63
CA ILE A 144 20.33 6.60 -9.66
C ILE A 144 19.44 7.77 -10.09
N PHE A 145 20.05 8.88 -10.50
CA PHE A 145 19.33 10.04 -11.02
C PHE A 145 18.60 9.75 -12.33
N LYS A 146 19.21 8.98 -13.24
CA LYS A 146 18.57 8.55 -14.47
C LYS A 146 17.30 7.73 -14.20
N GLU A 147 17.37 6.76 -13.29
CA GLU A 147 16.21 5.96 -12.88
C GLU A 147 15.12 6.83 -12.22
N PHE A 148 15.52 7.74 -11.34
CA PHE A 148 14.61 8.69 -10.73
C PHE A 148 13.87 9.53 -11.77
N VAL A 149 14.57 10.17 -12.71
CA VAL A 149 13.95 11.02 -13.74
C VAL A 149 13.09 10.19 -14.71
N ALA A 150 13.48 8.95 -15.01
CA ALA A 150 12.71 8.08 -15.90
C ALA A 150 11.39 7.57 -15.28
N HIS A 151 11.36 7.35 -13.96
CA HIS A 151 10.21 6.72 -13.29
C HIS A 151 9.40 7.66 -12.40
N PHE A 152 9.98 8.72 -11.87
CA PHE A 152 9.26 9.69 -11.03
C PHE A 152 8.02 10.29 -11.74
N PRO A 153 8.09 10.69 -13.03
CA PRO A 153 6.93 11.24 -13.75
C PRO A 153 5.85 10.20 -14.06
N LYS A 154 6.21 8.91 -14.14
CA LYS A 154 5.29 7.80 -14.42
C LYS A 154 4.36 7.48 -13.25
N ARG A 155 4.44 8.23 -12.15
CA ARG A 155 3.54 8.09 -11.00
C ARG A 155 2.07 8.05 -11.40
N SER A 156 1.65 8.98 -12.26
CA SER A 156 0.24 9.08 -12.64
C SER A 156 -0.21 7.85 -13.43
N SER A 157 0.58 7.40 -14.42
CA SER A 157 0.24 6.21 -15.19
C SER A 157 0.17 4.95 -14.32
N THR A 158 1.08 4.78 -13.35
CA THR A 158 1.02 3.62 -12.43
C THR A 158 -0.20 3.68 -11.52
N ILE A 159 -0.59 4.86 -11.03
CA ILE A 159 -1.84 5.00 -10.28
C ILE A 159 -3.03 4.67 -11.17
N ASP A 160 -3.05 5.17 -12.41
CA ASP A 160 -4.15 4.93 -13.33
C ASP A 160 -4.30 3.43 -13.65
N GLU A 161 -3.19 2.73 -13.86
CA GLU A 161 -3.14 1.27 -14.02
C GLU A 161 -3.75 0.53 -12.81
N ASP A 162 -3.32 0.85 -11.59
CA ASP A 162 -3.88 0.27 -10.36
C ASP A 162 -5.40 0.54 -10.27
N LEU A 163 -5.81 1.80 -10.52
CA LEU A 163 -7.21 2.20 -10.40
C LEU A 163 -8.12 1.52 -11.43
N VAL A 164 -7.60 1.22 -12.63
CA VAL A 164 -8.34 0.43 -13.62
C VAL A 164 -8.61 -0.96 -13.08
N VAL A 165 -7.59 -1.65 -12.55
CA VAL A 165 -7.76 -2.99 -11.96
C VAL A 165 -8.77 -2.96 -10.81
N LEU A 166 -8.64 -1.99 -9.89
CA LEU A 166 -9.52 -1.87 -8.74
C LEU A 166 -10.98 -1.59 -9.14
N LYS A 167 -11.22 -0.75 -10.15
CA LYS A 167 -12.57 -0.50 -10.68
C LYS A 167 -13.20 -1.75 -11.27
N THR A 168 -12.40 -2.59 -11.95
CA THR A 168 -12.90 -3.84 -12.54
C THR A 168 -13.17 -4.94 -11.51
N SER A 169 -12.59 -4.85 -10.31
CA SER A 169 -12.73 -5.90 -9.28
C SER A 169 -14.12 -6.02 -8.65
N SER A 170 -15.02 -5.05 -8.85
CA SER A 170 -16.34 -4.94 -8.19
C SER A 170 -16.31 -4.84 -6.65
N ILE A 171 -15.13 -4.69 -6.05
CA ILE A 171 -14.96 -4.57 -4.60
C ILE A 171 -15.08 -3.12 -4.18
N THR A 172 -15.68 -2.91 -3.01
CA THR A 172 -15.74 -1.57 -2.42
C THR A 172 -14.33 -1.05 -2.20
N THR A 173 -13.97 0.00 -2.92
CA THR A 173 -12.66 0.64 -2.83
C THR A 173 -12.81 2.08 -2.33
N LEU A 174 -12.08 2.41 -1.27
CA LEU A 174 -11.94 3.76 -0.75
C LEU A 174 -10.56 4.29 -1.09
N LEU A 175 -10.54 5.38 -1.83
CA LEU A 175 -9.37 6.22 -2.01
C LEU A 175 -9.06 6.93 -0.69
N VAL A 176 -7.88 6.65 -0.16
CA VAL A 176 -7.36 7.27 1.06
C VAL A 176 -6.37 8.35 0.65
N ILE A 177 -6.68 9.59 1.01
CA ILE A 177 -5.83 10.75 0.72
C ILE A 177 -5.22 11.24 2.03
N PRO A 178 -3.90 11.09 2.24
CA PRO A 178 -3.24 11.67 3.39
C PRO A 178 -3.27 13.20 3.30
N LYS A 179 -3.70 13.83 4.38
CA LYS A 179 -3.79 15.29 4.56
C LYS A 179 -3.02 15.64 5.82
N GLY A 180 -2.07 16.55 5.74
CA GLY A 180 -1.33 16.99 6.92
C GLY A 180 -0.54 18.27 6.68
N ARG A 181 -0.40 19.06 7.74
CA ARG A 181 0.53 20.18 7.88
C ARG A 181 1.19 20.00 9.25
N GLY A 182 2.53 19.96 9.30
CA GLY A 182 3.26 19.69 10.55
C GLY A 182 3.17 18.22 11.00
N GLU A 183 2.99 17.99 12.30
CA GLU A 183 3.06 16.66 12.93
C GLU A 183 1.77 15.84 12.86
N LYS A 184 0.63 16.43 12.48
CA LYS A 184 -0.66 15.73 12.43
C LYS A 184 -1.00 15.28 11.01
N ILE A 185 -1.22 13.98 10.85
CA ILE A 185 -1.70 13.34 9.62
C ILE A 185 -3.17 12.96 9.80
N PHE A 186 -4.00 13.37 8.86
CA PHE A 186 -5.41 13.01 8.72
C PHE A 186 -5.60 12.26 7.41
N PHE A 187 -6.65 11.45 7.33
CA PHE A 187 -6.98 10.71 6.12
C PHE A 187 -8.38 11.11 5.64
N ARG A 188 -8.48 11.52 4.37
CA ARG A 188 -9.77 11.73 3.70
C ARG A 188 -10.09 10.50 2.88
N PHE A 189 -11.30 9.99 3.04
CA PHE A 189 -11.81 8.84 2.30
C PHE A 189 -12.74 9.32 1.18
N LYS A 190 -12.63 8.73 0.00
CA LYS A 190 -13.54 8.92 -1.13
C LYS A 190 -13.79 7.56 -1.79
N THR A 191 -15.03 7.22 -2.11
CA THR A 191 -15.31 6.02 -2.89
C THR A 191 -14.72 6.16 -4.30
N LEU A 192 -14.06 5.10 -4.77
CA LEU A 192 -13.52 5.01 -6.14
C LEU A 192 -14.64 4.92 -7.18
#